data_AF-A0A2H0ESK5-F1
#
_entry.id   AF-A0A2H0ESK5-F1
#
_cell.length_a   1.000
_cell.length_b   1.000
_cell.length_c   1.000
_cell.angle_alpha   90.00
_cell.angle_beta   90.00
_cell.angle_gamma   90.00
#
_symmetry.space_group_name_H-M   'P 1'
#
loop_
_entity.id
_entity.type
_entity.pdbx_description
1 polymer ?
#
loop_
_entity_poly.entity_id
_entity_poly.type
_entity_poly.pdbx_seq_one_letter_code
_entity_poly.pdbx_strand_id
1 'polypeptide(L)'
;APEGLREGLEQWLFESSLMKRAFRQGAVVAGLIERRLPGMVKSGRQATFSSDILYDVLRKYDPGHLMLDITRAEAERGLVDFARIEAMLARIGGRIRHIRAARVTPLAAPLMMEMGRERVAGGADDRLLAEEADALMAEAGKTG
;
A
#
# COMPACT_ATOMS: atom_id res chain seq x y z
N ALA A 1 -17.39 -11.27 12.22
CA ALA A 1 -16.72 -10.11 11.60
C ALA A 1 -17.78 -9.04 11.32
N PRO A 2 -17.44 -7.74 11.24
CA PRO A 2 -18.41 -6.73 10.81
C PRO A 2 -18.97 -7.12 9.44
N GLU A 3 -20.29 -7.04 9.25
CA GLU A 3 -20.92 -7.26 7.96
C GLU A 3 -20.31 -6.33 6.90
N GLY A 4 -20.09 -6.86 5.70
CA GLY A 4 -19.55 -6.09 4.56
C GLY A 4 -18.06 -5.72 4.63
N LEU A 5 -17.33 -6.05 5.71
CA LEU A 5 -15.90 -5.74 5.81
C LEU A 5 -15.10 -6.33 4.65
N ARG A 6 -15.33 -7.62 4.37
CA ARG A 6 -14.57 -8.35 3.35
C ARG A 6 -14.87 -7.82 1.96
N GLU A 7 -16.15 -7.65 1.64
CA GLU A 7 -16.61 -7.11 0.36
C GLU A 7 -16.11 -5.68 0.13
N GLY A 8 -16.25 -4.79 1.13
CA GLY A 8 -15.77 -3.41 1.04
C GLY A 8 -14.25 -3.31 0.92
N LEU A 9 -13.51 -4.15 1.64
CA LEU A 9 -12.05 -4.18 1.57
C LEU A 9 -11.56 -4.77 0.24
N GLU A 10 -12.19 -5.84 -0.25
CA GLU A 10 -11.92 -6.40 -1.58
C GLU A 10 -12.16 -5.36 -2.68
N GLN A 11 -13.29 -4.66 -2.63
CA GLN A 11 -13.61 -3.60 -3.59
C GLN A 11 -12.58 -2.47 -3.57
N TRP A 12 -12.21 -1.99 -2.37
CA TRP A 12 -11.17 -0.97 -2.22
C TRP A 12 -9.82 -1.46 -2.75
N LEU A 13 -9.46 -2.72 -2.49
CA LEU A 13 -8.22 -3.31 -2.99
C LEU A 13 -8.20 -3.36 -4.51
N PHE A 14 -9.29 -3.72 -5.18
CA PHE A 14 -9.32 -3.78 -6.65
C PHE A 14 -8.98 -2.46 -7.35
N GLU A 15 -9.19 -1.34 -6.67
CA GLU A 15 -8.87 0.01 -7.17
C GLU A 15 -7.50 0.51 -6.70
N SER A 16 -6.87 -0.20 -5.77
CA SER A 16 -5.59 0.20 -5.18
C SER A 16 -4.40 -0.06 -6.11
N SER A 17 -3.35 0.75 -5.94
CA SER A 17 -2.03 0.50 -6.54
C SER A 17 -1.39 -0.81 -6.05
N LEU A 18 -1.89 -1.36 -4.93
CA LEU A 18 -1.44 -2.61 -4.33
C LEU A 18 -1.77 -3.81 -5.23
N MET A 19 -2.99 -3.89 -5.78
CA MET A 19 -3.37 -4.99 -6.68
C MET A 19 -2.60 -4.91 -7.99
N LYS A 20 -2.42 -3.71 -8.54
CA LYS A 20 -1.58 -3.51 -9.73
C LYS A 20 -0.13 -3.95 -9.49
N ARG A 21 0.40 -3.75 -8.27
CA ARG A 21 1.72 -4.28 -7.87
C ARG A 21 1.72 -5.81 -7.77
N ALA A 22 0.74 -6.42 -7.12
CA ALA A 22 0.63 -7.89 -7.01
C ALA A 22 0.49 -8.55 -8.38
N PHE A 23 -0.39 -8.02 -9.24
CA PHE A 23 -0.59 -8.49 -10.62
C PHE A 23 0.72 -8.45 -11.40
N ARG A 24 1.46 -7.34 -11.32
CA ARG A 24 2.76 -7.21 -12.00
C ARG A 24 3.77 -8.26 -11.55
N GLN A 25 3.78 -8.66 -10.28
CA GLN A 25 4.67 -9.73 -9.83
C GLN A 25 4.28 -11.07 -10.46
N GLY A 26 3.00 -11.45 -10.38
CA GLY A 26 2.50 -12.68 -11.00
C GLY A 26 2.71 -12.70 -12.51
N ALA A 27 2.47 -11.59 -13.20
CA ALA A 27 2.60 -11.46 -14.65
C ALA A 27 4.08 -11.51 -15.12
N VAL A 28 5.04 -11.12 -14.28
CA VAL A 28 6.47 -11.34 -14.55
C VAL A 28 6.80 -12.83 -14.45
N VAL A 29 6.32 -13.52 -13.41
CA VAL A 29 6.55 -14.97 -13.24
C VAL A 29 5.90 -15.77 -14.37
N ALA A 30 4.68 -15.39 -14.77
CA ALA A 30 3.96 -16.02 -15.88
C ALA A 30 4.51 -15.68 -17.27
N GLY A 31 5.55 -14.84 -17.36
CA GLY A 31 6.15 -14.44 -18.64
C GLY A 31 5.32 -13.45 -19.46
N LEU A 32 4.20 -12.94 -18.94
CA LEU A 32 3.34 -11.95 -19.61
C LEU A 32 4.01 -10.56 -19.69
N ILE A 33 4.98 -10.29 -18.82
CA ILE A 33 5.77 -9.05 -18.82
C ILE A 33 7.25 -9.43 -18.98
N GLU A 34 7.77 -9.21 -20.18
CA GLU A 34 9.18 -9.40 -20.45
C GLU A 34 10.01 -8.23 -19.90
N ARG A 35 10.88 -8.51 -18.91
CA ARG A 35 11.79 -7.53 -18.32
C ARG A 35 13.10 -7.34 -19.10
N ARG A 36 13.52 -8.32 -19.91
CA ARG A 36 14.75 -8.27 -20.73
C ARG A 36 14.54 -9.08 -22.02
N LEU A 37 14.61 -8.44 -23.19
CA LEU A 37 14.83 -9.13 -24.46
C LEU A 37 16.29 -8.98 -24.88
N PRO A 38 16.88 -9.96 -25.59
CA PRO A 38 18.15 -9.76 -26.28
C PRO A 38 18.04 -8.58 -27.25
N GLY A 39 18.86 -7.54 -27.06
CA GLY A 39 18.93 -6.37 -27.94
C GLY A 39 17.97 -5.21 -27.62
N MET A 40 16.97 -5.38 -26.74
CA MET A 40 16.04 -4.31 -26.35
C MET A 40 15.73 -4.37 -24.85
N VAL A 41 16.26 -3.39 -24.09
CA VAL A 41 15.94 -3.22 -22.66
C VAL A 41 14.74 -2.29 -22.55
N LYS A 42 13.54 -2.85 -22.31
CA LYS A 42 12.39 -2.02 -21.91
C LYS A 42 12.72 -1.35 -20.57
N SER A 43 12.47 -0.04 -20.47
CA SER A 43 12.68 0.66 -19.20
C SER A 43 11.71 0.15 -18.15
N GLY A 44 12.10 0.15 -16.86
CA GLY A 44 11.22 -0.28 -15.77
C GLY A 44 9.87 0.45 -15.76
N ARG A 45 9.83 1.69 -16.27
CA ARG A 45 8.61 2.50 -16.47
C ARG A 45 7.70 1.94 -17.56
N GLN A 46 8.25 1.46 -18.67
CA GLN A 46 7.45 0.84 -19.76
C GLN A 46 6.86 -0.51 -19.33
N ALA A 47 7.63 -1.35 -18.66
CA ALA A 47 7.14 -2.61 -18.10
C ALA A 47 6.03 -2.37 -17.06
N THR A 48 6.11 -1.25 -16.33
CA THR A 48 5.09 -0.87 -15.35
C THR A 48 3.77 -0.48 -16.03
N PHE A 49 3.84 0.33 -17.07
CA PHE A 49 2.66 0.80 -17.80
C PHE A 49 1.89 -0.36 -18.47
N SER A 50 2.59 -1.30 -19.10
CA SER A 50 1.95 -2.44 -19.78
C SER A 50 1.17 -3.36 -18.84
N SER A 51 1.66 -3.59 -17.62
CA SER A 51 0.97 -4.49 -16.69
C SER A 51 -0.27 -3.88 -16.07
N ASP A 52 -0.25 -2.56 -15.84
CA ASP A 52 -1.40 -1.86 -15.27
C ASP A 52 -2.57 -1.88 -16.26
N ILE A 53 -2.29 -1.68 -17.56
CA ILE A 53 -3.28 -1.82 -18.63
C ILE A 53 -3.81 -3.25 -18.70
N LEU A 54 -2.94 -4.27 -18.65
CA LEU A 54 -3.36 -5.66 -18.68
C LEU A 54 -4.31 -5.99 -17.51
N TYR A 55 -3.98 -5.53 -16.31
CA TYR A 55 -4.85 -5.69 -15.15
C TYR A 55 -6.21 -5.01 -15.36
N ASP A 56 -6.22 -3.74 -15.79
CA ASP A 56 -7.45 -2.97 -16.00
C ASP A 56 -8.34 -3.57 -17.10
N VAL A 57 -7.73 -4.10 -18.18
CA VAL A 57 -8.42 -4.78 -19.28
C VAL A 57 -9.03 -6.09 -18.81
N LEU A 58 -8.25 -6.96 -18.15
CA LEU A 58 -8.77 -8.23 -17.63
C LEU A 58 -9.92 -7.97 -16.65
N ARG A 59 -9.77 -7.01 -15.73
CA ARG A 59 -10.85 -6.65 -14.79
C ARG A 59 -12.14 -6.24 -15.51
N LYS A 60 -12.02 -5.49 -16.61
CA LYS A 60 -13.17 -4.95 -17.34
C LYS A 60 -13.82 -5.97 -18.26
N TYR A 61 -13.03 -6.81 -18.93
CA TYR A 61 -13.50 -7.64 -20.04
C TYR A 61 -13.44 -9.14 -19.76
N ASP A 62 -12.66 -9.59 -18.77
CA ASP A 62 -12.55 -10.99 -18.34
C ASP A 62 -12.33 -11.10 -16.82
N PRO A 63 -13.33 -10.78 -15.99
CA PRO A 63 -13.21 -10.77 -14.53
C PRO A 63 -12.98 -12.17 -13.93
N GLY A 64 -13.20 -13.24 -14.70
CA GLY A 64 -12.92 -14.62 -14.30
C GLY A 64 -11.51 -15.11 -14.68
N HIS A 65 -10.65 -14.22 -15.20
CA HIS A 65 -9.33 -14.59 -15.65
C HIS A 65 -8.42 -15.05 -14.50
N LEU A 66 -7.75 -16.20 -14.65
CA LEU A 66 -6.87 -16.82 -13.63
C LEU A 66 -5.82 -15.85 -13.03
N MET A 67 -5.27 -14.94 -13.83
CA MET A 67 -4.31 -13.94 -13.33
C MET A 67 -4.90 -13.02 -12.25
N LEU A 68 -6.21 -12.76 -12.26
CA LEU A 68 -6.88 -11.98 -11.21
C LEU A 68 -7.01 -12.79 -9.92
N ASP A 69 -7.26 -14.10 -10.02
CA ASP A 69 -7.28 -15.01 -8.86
C ASP A 69 -5.90 -15.14 -8.22
N ILE A 70 -4.86 -15.29 -9.04
CA ILE A 70 -3.47 -15.29 -8.59
C ILE A 70 -3.14 -13.96 -7.89
N THR A 71 -3.55 -12.84 -8.48
CA THR A 71 -3.34 -11.50 -7.90
C THR A 71 -3.98 -11.37 -6.52
N ARG A 72 -5.21 -11.87 -6.36
CA ARG A 72 -5.92 -11.88 -5.08
C ARG A 72 -5.17 -12.71 -4.03
N ALA A 73 -4.78 -13.94 -4.39
CA ALA A 73 -4.04 -14.82 -3.48
C ALA A 73 -2.69 -14.24 -3.05
N GLU A 74 -1.96 -13.60 -3.97
CA GLU A 74 -0.69 -12.93 -3.67
C GLU A 74 -0.88 -11.72 -2.75
N ALA A 75 -1.94 -10.95 -2.96
CA ALA A 75 -2.27 -9.81 -2.11
C ALA A 75 -2.62 -10.23 -0.67
N GLU A 76 -3.41 -11.29 -0.52
CA GLU A 76 -3.79 -11.86 0.79
C GLU A 76 -2.58 -12.39 1.56
N ARG A 77 -1.56 -12.91 0.87
CA ARG A 77 -0.36 -13.50 1.50
C ARG A 77 0.70 -12.47 1.85
N GLY A 78 0.93 -11.49 0.98
CA GLY A 78 2.11 -10.63 1.06
C GLY A 78 1.84 -9.16 1.38
N LEU A 79 0.61 -8.68 1.21
CA LEU A 79 0.33 -7.25 1.18
C LEU A 79 -0.74 -6.82 2.19
N VAL A 80 -1.72 -7.69 2.48
CA VAL A 80 -2.76 -7.43 3.49
C VAL A 80 -3.09 -8.71 4.24
N ASP A 81 -2.90 -8.72 5.56
CA ASP A 81 -3.29 -9.83 6.44
C ASP A 81 -4.74 -9.67 6.90
N PHE A 82 -5.68 -10.15 6.08
CA PHE A 82 -7.12 -10.10 6.34
C PHE A 82 -7.50 -10.84 7.62
N ALA A 83 -6.93 -12.03 7.82
CA ALA A 83 -7.23 -12.87 8.97
C ALA A 83 -6.87 -12.15 10.28
N ARG A 84 -5.74 -11.44 10.31
CA ARG A 84 -5.33 -10.65 11.47
C ARG A 84 -6.22 -9.43 11.70
N ILE A 85 -6.70 -8.75 10.66
CA ILE A 85 -7.65 -7.64 10.80
C ILE A 85 -8.97 -8.15 11.38
N GLU A 86 -9.52 -9.23 10.84
CA GLU A 86 -10.75 -9.85 11.33
C GLU A 86 -10.60 -10.29 12.79
N ALA A 87 -9.50 -10.95 13.14
CA ALA A 87 -9.19 -11.36 14.50
C ALA A 87 -9.07 -10.16 15.47
N MET A 88 -8.42 -9.07 15.03
CA MET A 88 -8.33 -7.83 15.81
C MET A 88 -9.71 -7.21 16.06
N LEU A 89 -10.55 -7.09 15.02
CA LEU A 89 -11.88 -6.52 15.13
C LEU A 89 -12.80 -7.38 16.01
N ALA A 90 -12.75 -8.70 15.85
CA ALA A 90 -13.47 -9.64 16.71
C ALA A 90 -13.06 -9.50 18.18
N ARG A 91 -11.74 -9.39 18.46
CA ARG A 91 -11.21 -9.18 19.81
C ARG A 91 -11.63 -7.83 20.41
N ILE A 92 -11.67 -6.77 19.61
CA ILE A 92 -12.08 -5.45 20.08
C ILE A 92 -13.58 -5.39 20.36
N GLY A 93 -14.41 -6.04 19.55
CA GLY A 93 -15.85 -6.15 19.79
C GLY A 93 -16.55 -4.79 19.83
N GLY A 94 -16.23 -3.90 18.88
CA GLY A 94 -16.86 -2.58 18.76
C GLY A 94 -16.39 -1.52 19.77
N ARG A 95 -15.45 -1.84 20.67
CA ARG A 95 -14.87 -0.91 21.65
C ARG A 95 -13.83 0.03 21.03
N ILE A 96 -14.19 0.69 19.93
CA ILE A 96 -13.34 1.68 19.24
C ILE A 96 -13.84 3.07 19.64
N ARG A 97 -13.01 3.82 20.36
CA ARG A 97 -13.28 5.23 20.66
C ARG A 97 -12.54 6.11 19.65
N HIS A 98 -13.28 6.77 18.78
CA HIS A 98 -12.72 7.77 17.89
C HIS A 98 -12.49 9.08 18.66
N ILE A 99 -11.28 9.63 18.59
CA ILE A 99 -10.90 10.88 19.24
C ILE A 99 -10.39 11.84 18.17
N ARG A 100 -11.06 12.98 18.01
CA ARG A 100 -10.57 14.06 17.16
C ARG A 100 -9.60 14.93 17.97
N ALA A 101 -8.31 14.78 17.72
CA ALA A 101 -7.30 15.59 18.39
C ALA A 101 -7.36 17.05 17.90
N ALA A 102 -7.18 18.01 18.82
CA ALA A 102 -7.13 19.44 18.50
C ALA A 102 -5.80 19.87 17.86
N ARG A 103 -4.78 19.01 17.94
CA ARG A 103 -3.42 19.22 17.45
C ARG A 103 -2.77 17.90 17.05
N VAL A 104 -1.66 17.97 16.32
CA VAL A 104 -0.86 16.78 15.98
C VAL A 104 -0.38 16.10 17.26
N THR A 105 -0.61 14.79 17.35
CA THR A 105 -0.19 13.99 18.52
C THR A 105 1.25 13.51 18.35
N PRO A 106 2.00 13.22 19.44
CA PRO A 106 3.35 12.67 19.35
C PRO A 106 3.42 11.38 18.51
N LEU A 107 2.41 10.51 18.59
CA LEU A 107 2.32 9.27 17.79
C LEU A 107 2.03 9.52 16.30
N ALA A 108 1.49 10.68 15.95
CA ALA A 108 1.22 11.06 14.56
C ALA A 108 2.43 11.73 13.91
N ALA A 109 3.31 12.38 14.68
CA ALA A 109 4.45 13.13 14.15
C ALA A 109 5.33 12.29 13.20
N PRO A 110 5.80 11.07 13.54
CA PRO A 110 6.61 10.26 12.63
C PRO A 110 5.89 9.94 11.31
N LEU A 111 4.58 9.64 11.36
CA LEU A 111 3.78 9.31 10.18
C LEU A 111 3.63 10.50 9.24
N MET A 112 3.51 11.71 9.78
CA MET A 112 3.41 12.93 8.96
C MET A 112 4.72 13.23 8.22
N MET A 113 5.87 12.91 8.82
CA MET A 113 7.17 13.09 8.20
C MET A 113 7.46 12.10 7.08
N GLU A 114 6.90 10.89 7.15
CA GLU A 114 6.97 9.93 6.05
C GLU A 114 6.19 10.41 4.82
N MET A 115 5.09 11.15 5.03
CA MET A 115 4.15 11.59 3.99
C MET A 115 4.66 12.77 3.14
N GLY A 116 5.97 12.88 2.96
CA GLY A 116 6.64 13.92 2.18
C GLY A 116 8.10 13.61 1.83
N ARG A 117 8.60 12.39 2.09
CA ARG A 117 9.97 12.01 1.72
C ARG A 117 10.11 11.91 0.20
N GLU A 118 10.52 12.99 -0.44
CA GLU A 118 11.19 12.90 -1.73
C GLU A 118 12.63 12.43 -1.51
N ARG A 119 13.04 11.34 -2.18
CA ARG A 119 14.44 10.91 -2.17
C ARG A 119 15.28 11.92 -2.95
N VAL A 120 15.79 12.95 -2.27
CA VAL A 120 16.87 13.77 -2.80
C VAL A 120 18.17 13.00 -2.55
N ALA A 121 18.96 12.77 -3.59
CA ALA A 121 20.21 12.03 -3.46
C ALA A 121 21.24 12.81 -2.63
N GLY A 122 21.38 12.48 -1.33
CA GLY A 122 22.42 13.00 -0.46
C GLY A 122 22.13 12.76 1.03
N GLY A 123 23.13 12.32 1.80
CA GLY A 123 23.03 11.94 3.22
C GLY A 123 22.74 13.07 4.22
N ALA A 124 22.25 14.22 3.77
CA ALA A 124 21.83 15.33 4.62
C ALA A 124 20.38 15.20 5.13
N ASP A 125 19.62 14.24 4.59
CA ASP A 125 18.18 14.06 4.84
C ASP A 125 17.88 13.55 6.27
N ASP A 126 18.66 12.58 6.77
CA ASP A 126 18.36 11.93 8.06
C ASP A 126 18.53 12.88 9.27
N ARG A 127 19.44 13.86 9.20
CA ARG A 127 19.68 14.81 10.30
C ARG A 127 18.60 15.89 10.36
N LEU A 128 18.18 16.41 9.20
CA LEU A 128 17.10 17.39 9.11
C LEU A 128 15.75 16.78 9.51
N LEU A 129 15.52 15.50 9.15
CA LEU A 129 14.36 14.74 9.62
C LEU A 129 14.40 14.54 11.14
N ALA A 130 15.54 14.24 11.73
CA ALA A 130 15.63 14.13 13.19
C ALA A 130 15.29 15.46 13.90
N GLU A 131 15.79 16.59 13.38
CA GLU A 131 15.53 17.92 13.92
C GLU A 131 14.04 18.32 13.84
N GLU A 132 13.37 18.05 12.71
CA GLU A 132 11.95 18.34 12.54
C GLU A 132 11.06 17.40 13.39
N ALA A 133 11.49 16.14 13.57
CA ALA A 133 10.82 15.20 14.47
C ALA A 133 10.88 15.69 15.92
N ASP A 134 12.06 16.13 16.35
CA ASP A 134 12.27 16.68 17.68
C ASP A 134 11.45 17.96 17.90
N ALA A 135 11.33 18.83 16.89
CA ALA A 135 10.48 20.02 16.93
C ALA A 135 8.99 19.67 17.11
N LEU A 136 8.47 18.72 16.32
CA LEU A 136 7.08 18.26 16.42
C LEU A 136 6.81 17.54 17.75
N MET A 137 7.77 16.75 18.25
CA MET A 137 7.67 16.08 19.54
C MET A 137 7.72 17.08 20.70
N ALA A 138 8.56 18.13 20.62
CA ALA A 138 8.61 19.20 21.61
C ALA A 138 7.33 20.04 21.60
N GLU A 139 6.74 20.28 20.43
CA GLU A 139 5.43 20.90 20.35
C GLU A 139 4.40 20.01 21.02
N ALA A 140 4.32 18.73 20.65
CA ALA A 140 3.32 17.78 21.12
C ALA A 140 3.46 17.44 22.62
N GLY A 141 4.68 17.51 23.18
CA GLY A 141 5.01 17.27 24.59
C GLY A 141 4.86 18.48 25.51
N LYS A 142 4.69 19.70 24.98
CA LYS A 142 4.28 20.89 25.78
C LYS A 142 2.79 20.79 26.12
N THR A 143 2.45 19.89 27.04
CA THR A 143 1.16 19.91 27.73
C THR A 143 1.36 19.29 29.12
N GLY A 144 1.96 20.09 29.99
CA GLY A 144 1.78 20.06 31.44
C GLY A 144 1.24 21.42 31.85
#